data_AF-A0A5Q4ECU0-F1
#
_entry.id   AF-A0A5Q4ECU0-F1
#
_cell.length_a   1.000
_cell.length_b   1.000
_cell.length_c   1.000
_cell.angle_alpha   90.00
_cell.angle_beta   90.00
_cell.angle_gamma   90.00
#
_symmetry.space_group_name_H-M   'P 1'
#
loop_
_entity.id
_entity.type
_entity.pdbx_description
1 polymer ?
#
loop_
_entity_poly.entity_id
_entity_poly.type
_entity_poly.pdbx_seq_one_letter_code
_entity_poly.pdbx_strand_id
1 'polypeptide(L)'
;SEPREEYKPHVPRIVKMTIPKEFIGAIIGPGGKVIQEMQKESGATIVIEEVGDYGVIDIVSENKESIDFVINRIKGITAIPDIGEVYQGTVKSVVPFGLFVEILPGKEGLLHISEIEWKRLETIEESNIKVGDSIEVKLLDVDKKTGKFKLSRKVLLPRDKPVDNDRKRDNNR
;
A
#
# COMPACT_ATOMS: atom_id res chain seq x y z
N SER A 1 -47.73 12.02 -6.22
CA SER A 1 -47.33 11.11 -5.15
C SER A 1 -45.86 10.77 -5.34
N GLU A 2 -44.98 11.48 -4.67
CA GLU A 2 -43.56 11.13 -4.62
C GLU A 2 -43.39 10.07 -3.52
N PRO A 3 -42.78 8.91 -3.80
CA PRO A 3 -42.59 7.89 -2.78
C PRO A 3 -41.54 8.40 -1.79
N ARG A 4 -41.90 8.41 -0.50
CA ARG A 4 -40.96 8.67 0.59
C ARG A 4 -39.89 7.58 0.59
N GLU A 5 -38.67 7.90 0.20
CA GLU A 5 -37.48 7.11 0.52
C GLU A 5 -37.10 7.32 2.00
N GLU A 6 -38.00 6.98 2.91
CA GLU A 6 -37.66 6.83 4.33
C GLU A 6 -37.03 5.44 4.51
N TYR A 7 -35.71 5.36 4.32
CA TYR A 7 -34.96 4.15 4.66
C TYR A 7 -35.06 3.91 6.17
N LYS A 8 -35.71 2.80 6.55
CA LYS A 8 -35.81 2.33 7.93
C LYS A 8 -34.40 2.29 8.58
N PRO A 9 -34.20 2.89 9.77
CA PRO A 9 -32.88 3.06 10.40
C PRO A 9 -32.25 1.77 10.97
N HIS A 10 -32.92 0.61 10.86
CA HIS A 10 -32.49 -0.67 11.44
C HIS A 10 -32.45 -1.81 10.41
N VAL A 11 -32.41 -1.51 9.11
CA VAL A 11 -32.18 -2.58 8.13
C VAL A 11 -30.69 -2.92 8.17
N PRO A 12 -30.30 -4.15 8.55
CA PRO A 12 -28.92 -4.57 8.49
C PRO A 12 -28.42 -4.36 7.06
N ARG A 13 -27.38 -3.52 6.95
CA ARG A 13 -26.75 -3.22 5.67
C ARG A 13 -25.71 -4.29 5.43
N ILE A 14 -25.84 -4.94 4.27
CA ILE A 14 -24.89 -5.94 3.81
C ILE A 14 -24.07 -5.28 2.72
N VAL A 15 -22.76 -5.22 2.91
CA VAL A 15 -21.82 -4.78 1.88
C VAL A 15 -20.94 -5.96 1.51
N LYS A 16 -20.94 -6.28 0.21
CA LYS A 16 -20.13 -7.35 -0.37
C LYS A 16 -18.95 -6.73 -1.11
N MET A 17 -17.75 -7.26 -0.89
CA MET A 17 -16.55 -6.87 -1.61
C MET A 17 -15.73 -8.08 -2.04
N THR A 18 -14.90 -7.90 -3.06
CA THR A 18 -14.03 -8.97 -3.59
C THR A 18 -12.59 -8.58 -3.40
N ILE A 19 -11.77 -9.54 -2.98
CA ILE A 19 -10.34 -9.40 -2.77
C ILE A 19 -9.58 -10.56 -3.42
N PRO A 20 -8.31 -10.39 -3.80
CA PRO A 20 -7.49 -11.53 -4.22
C PRO A 20 -7.29 -12.53 -3.08
N LYS A 21 -7.28 -13.84 -3.39
CA LYS A 21 -7.16 -14.92 -2.40
C LYS A 21 -5.93 -14.79 -1.49
N GLU A 22 -4.82 -14.25 -1.99
CA GLU A 22 -3.59 -14.05 -1.22
C GLU A 22 -3.78 -13.15 0.02
N PHE A 23 -4.76 -12.25 0.02
CA PHE A 23 -5.03 -11.37 1.16
C PHE A 23 -5.98 -11.96 2.20
N ILE A 24 -6.68 -13.07 1.89
CA ILE A 24 -7.61 -13.71 2.85
C ILE A 24 -6.87 -14.07 4.14
N GLY A 25 -5.68 -14.68 4.02
CA GLY A 25 -4.87 -15.04 5.18
C GLY A 25 -4.44 -13.85 6.03
N ALA A 26 -4.13 -12.70 5.40
CA ALA A 26 -3.74 -11.48 6.09
C ALA A 26 -4.92 -10.83 6.84
N ILE A 27 -6.14 -10.90 6.29
CA ILE A 27 -7.35 -10.37 6.93
C ILE A 27 -7.79 -11.24 8.10
N ILE A 28 -7.73 -12.57 7.95
CA ILE A 28 -8.06 -13.50 9.04
C ILE A 28 -7.01 -13.39 10.16
N GLY A 29 -5.73 -13.36 9.78
CA GLY A 29 -4.59 -13.33 10.70
C GLY A 29 -4.35 -14.66 11.42
N PRO A 30 -3.25 -14.79 12.19
CA PRO A 30 -2.88 -16.03 12.86
C PRO A 30 -3.96 -16.45 13.87
N GLY A 31 -4.58 -17.61 13.61
CA GLY A 31 -5.67 -18.15 14.44
C GLY A 31 -6.96 -17.33 14.41
N GLY A 32 -7.16 -16.48 13.41
CA GLY A 32 -8.36 -15.64 13.30
C GLY A 32 -8.34 -14.40 14.18
N LYS A 33 -7.21 -14.04 14.81
CA LYS A 33 -7.14 -12.90 15.73
C LYS A 33 -7.51 -11.57 15.08
N VAL A 34 -7.03 -11.32 13.85
CA VAL A 34 -7.23 -10.02 13.18
C VAL A 34 -8.68 -9.81 12.82
N ILE A 35 -9.35 -10.83 12.26
CA ILE A 35 -10.79 -10.73 11.94
C ILE A 35 -11.65 -10.69 13.21
N GLN A 36 -11.28 -11.39 14.28
CA GLN A 36 -11.99 -11.33 15.56
C GLN A 36 -11.89 -9.95 16.22
N GLU A 37 -10.69 -9.36 16.22
CA GLU A 37 -10.46 -8.00 16.71
C GLU A 37 -11.25 -6.98 15.89
N MET A 38 -11.21 -7.08 14.55
CA MET A 38 -11.95 -6.19 13.65
C MET A 38 -13.47 -6.27 13.87
N GLN A 39 -14.03 -7.47 14.06
CA GLN A 39 -15.45 -7.66 14.37
C GLN A 39 -15.80 -7.11 15.77
N LYS A 40 -14.92 -7.31 16.75
CA LYS A 40 -15.12 -6.81 18.12
C LYS A 40 -15.09 -5.27 18.19
N GLU A 41 -14.17 -4.63 17.48
CA GLU A 41 -14.03 -3.17 17.45
C GLU A 41 -15.17 -2.50 16.68
N SER A 42 -15.55 -3.06 15.53
CA SER A 42 -16.58 -2.48 14.67
C SER A 42 -18.01 -2.83 15.08
N GLY A 43 -18.20 -3.93 15.82
CA GLY A 43 -19.51 -4.54 16.03
C GLY A 43 -20.15 -5.11 14.76
N ALA A 44 -19.41 -5.17 13.64
CA ALA A 44 -19.87 -5.76 12.40
C ALA A 44 -19.58 -7.27 12.37
N THR A 45 -20.43 -8.02 11.67
CA THR A 45 -20.15 -9.42 11.32
C THR A 45 -19.43 -9.47 9.99
N ILE A 46 -18.30 -10.16 9.93
CA ILE A 46 -17.48 -10.27 8.72
C ILE A 46 -17.41 -11.75 8.34
N VAL A 47 -17.97 -12.10 7.18
CA VAL A 47 -17.91 -13.44 6.61
C VAL A 47 -16.99 -13.40 5.40
N ILE A 48 -16.05 -14.35 5.31
CA ILE A 48 -15.13 -14.46 4.18
C ILE A 48 -15.33 -15.83 3.54
N GLU A 49 -15.64 -15.84 2.25
CA GLU A 49 -15.79 -17.03 1.43
C GLU A 49 -14.73 -17.06 0.35
N GLU A 50 -14.10 -18.21 0.12
CA GLU A 50 -13.17 -18.40 -0.98
C GLU A 50 -13.92 -18.91 -2.20
N VAL A 51 -13.89 -18.14 -3.29
CA VAL A 51 -14.56 -18.46 -4.55
C VAL A 51 -13.53 -18.41 -5.68
N GLY A 52 -12.97 -19.57 -6.03
CA GLY A 52 -11.92 -19.68 -7.05
C GLY A 52 -10.63 -18.98 -6.62
N ASP A 53 -10.20 -17.99 -7.41
CA ASP A 53 -8.97 -17.22 -7.16
C ASP A 53 -9.20 -15.94 -6.33
N TYR A 54 -10.43 -15.71 -5.88
CA TYR A 54 -10.82 -14.52 -5.13
C TYR A 54 -11.51 -14.89 -3.80
N GLY A 55 -11.36 -14.02 -2.80
CA GLY A 55 -12.15 -14.02 -1.59
C GLY A 55 -13.30 -13.03 -1.69
N VAL A 56 -14.51 -13.47 -1.34
CA VAL A 56 -15.68 -12.62 -1.19
C VAL A 56 -15.87 -12.33 0.29
N ILE A 57 -15.92 -11.05 0.64
CA ILE A 57 -16.13 -10.60 2.02
C ILE A 57 -17.51 -9.97 2.11
N ASP A 58 -18.33 -10.52 3.00
CA ASP A 58 -19.63 -9.98 3.39
C ASP A 58 -19.52 -9.30 4.75
N ILE A 59 -19.79 -7.99 4.76
CA ILE A 59 -19.79 -7.16 5.96
C ILE A 59 -21.25 -6.85 6.29
N VAL A 60 -21.70 -7.29 7.47
CA VAL A 60 -23.06 -7.06 7.95
C VAL A 60 -23.01 -6.17 9.19
N SER A 61 -23.66 -5.01 9.14
CA SER A 61 -23.81 -4.14 10.30
C SER A 61 -25.06 -3.28 10.21
N GLU A 62 -25.52 -2.79 11.36
CA GLU A 62 -26.65 -1.86 11.48
C GLU A 62 -26.23 -0.40 11.24
N ASN A 63 -24.93 -0.10 11.41
CA ASN A 63 -24.38 1.25 11.31
C ASN A 63 -23.47 1.40 10.09
N LYS A 64 -23.63 2.52 9.37
CA LYS A 64 -22.75 2.86 8.25
C LYS A 64 -21.30 3.06 8.71
N GLU A 65 -21.10 3.66 9.88
CA GLU A 65 -19.76 3.92 10.45
C GLU A 65 -18.97 2.63 10.69
N SER A 66 -19.62 1.59 11.22
CA SER A 66 -19.02 0.26 11.39
C SER A 66 -18.59 -0.35 10.06
N ILE A 67 -19.43 -0.22 9.03
CA ILE A 67 -19.12 -0.69 7.67
C ILE A 67 -17.93 0.08 7.11
N ASP A 68 -17.95 1.41 7.19
CA ASP A 68 -16.88 2.26 6.69
C ASP A 68 -15.56 1.96 7.40
N PHE A 69 -15.58 1.72 8.72
CA PHE A 69 -14.41 1.30 9.49
C PHE A 69 -13.83 -0.02 8.97
N VAL A 70 -14.67 -1.05 8.81
CA VAL A 70 -14.26 -2.37 8.31
C VAL A 70 -13.73 -2.28 6.88
N ILE A 71 -14.41 -1.53 6.01
CA ILE A 71 -13.98 -1.30 4.63
C ILE A 71 -12.60 -0.65 4.61
N ASN A 72 -12.37 0.40 5.40
CA ASN A 72 -11.08 1.07 5.46
C ASN A 72 -9.99 0.16 6.01
N ARG A 73 -10.30 -0.67 7.02
CA ARG A 73 -9.36 -1.64 7.57
C ARG A 73 -8.98 -2.71 6.56
N ILE A 74 -9.95 -3.31 5.87
CA ILE A 74 -9.72 -4.30 4.83
C ILE A 74 -8.95 -3.68 3.67
N LYS A 75 -9.34 -2.50 3.19
CA LYS A 75 -8.61 -1.76 2.15
C LYS A 75 -7.16 -1.52 2.55
N GLY A 76 -6.88 -1.18 3.81
CA GLY A 76 -5.51 -1.03 4.29
C GLY A 76 -4.68 -2.32 4.16
N ILE A 77 -5.28 -3.46 4.48
CA ILE A 77 -4.63 -4.78 4.36
C ILE A 77 -4.45 -5.19 2.89
N THR A 78 -5.45 -4.91 2.06
CA THR A 78 -5.51 -5.35 0.65
C THR A 78 -4.91 -4.35 -0.33
N ALA A 79 -4.56 -3.12 0.11
CA ALA A 79 -4.05 -2.05 -0.74
C ALA A 79 -2.70 -2.44 -1.36
N ILE A 80 -2.71 -3.08 -2.54
CA ILE A 80 -1.50 -3.41 -3.27
C ILE A 80 -0.90 -2.10 -3.76
N PRO A 81 0.35 -1.77 -3.38
CA PRO A 81 0.98 -0.60 -3.94
C PRO A 81 1.26 -0.84 -5.42
N ASP A 82 0.93 0.14 -6.25
CA ASP A 82 1.11 0.11 -7.68
C ASP A 82 2.59 0.32 -8.05
N ILE A 83 3.10 -0.57 -8.91
CA ILE A 83 4.47 -0.47 -9.41
C ILE A 83 4.60 0.82 -10.21
N GLY A 84 5.58 1.64 -9.86
CA GLY A 84 5.85 2.92 -10.48
C GLY A 84 5.17 4.11 -9.79
N GLU A 85 4.39 3.89 -8.74
CA GLU A 85 3.85 4.96 -7.91
C GLU A 85 4.88 5.43 -6.88
N VAL A 86 4.74 6.69 -6.45
CA VAL A 86 5.57 7.33 -5.43
C VAL A 86 4.82 7.29 -4.11
N TYR A 87 5.47 6.77 -3.09
CA TYR A 87 4.94 6.65 -1.73
C TYR A 87 5.80 7.44 -0.75
N GLN A 88 5.16 8.02 0.25
CA GLN A 88 5.84 8.61 1.40
C GLN A 88 5.99 7.52 2.47
N GLY A 89 7.20 6.97 2.58
CA GLY A 89 7.48 5.85 3.46
C GLY A 89 8.26 6.26 4.71
N THR A 90 8.03 5.55 5.81
CA THR A 90 8.77 5.77 7.07
C THR A 90 9.85 4.70 7.25
N VAL A 91 11.08 5.11 7.56
CA VAL A 91 12.19 4.17 7.79
C VAL A 91 11.97 3.42 9.09
N LYS A 92 11.82 2.09 9.02
CA LYS A 92 11.67 1.20 10.18
C LYS A 92 13.01 0.68 10.69
N SER A 93 13.93 0.36 9.79
CA SER A 93 15.24 -0.12 10.17
C SER A 93 16.29 0.19 9.12
N VAL A 94 17.52 0.30 9.57
CA VAL A 94 18.71 0.58 8.77
C VAL A 94 19.62 -0.63 8.81
N VAL A 95 20.08 -1.10 7.65
CA VAL A 95 21.03 -2.21 7.51
C VAL A 95 22.21 -1.78 6.63
N PRO A 96 23.39 -2.42 6.71
CA PRO A 96 24.58 -1.95 5.99
C PRO A 96 24.42 -1.81 4.47
N PHE A 97 23.52 -2.60 3.86
CA PHE A 97 23.27 -2.61 2.42
C PHE A 97 22.00 -1.84 1.99
N GLY A 98 21.25 -1.24 2.93
CA GLY A 98 19.99 -0.57 2.60
C GLY A 98 19.12 -0.14 3.78
N LEU A 99 17.89 0.27 3.47
CA LEU A 99 16.91 0.79 4.41
C LEU A 99 15.61 0.01 4.25
N PHE A 100 14.98 -0.38 5.36
CA PHE A 100 13.61 -0.88 5.34
C PHE A 100 12.66 0.27 5.58
N VAL A 101 11.78 0.50 4.62
CA VAL A 101 10.86 1.63 4.58
C VAL A 101 9.44 1.09 4.51
N GLU A 102 8.62 1.43 5.48
CA GLU A 102 7.19 1.11 5.47
C GLU A 102 6.46 2.15 4.61
N ILE A 103 5.90 1.72 3.48
CA ILE A 103 5.14 2.59 2.56
C ILE A 103 3.64 2.56 2.82
N LEU A 104 3.14 1.41 3.32
CA LEU A 104 1.76 1.20 3.74
C LEU A 104 1.76 0.32 4.99
N PRO A 105 0.71 0.38 5.84
CA PRO A 105 0.64 -0.43 7.06
C PRO A 105 0.86 -1.91 6.79
N GLY A 106 1.93 -2.48 7.35
CA GLY A 106 2.30 -3.88 7.16
C GLY A 106 2.98 -4.20 5.81
N LYS A 107 3.33 -3.18 5.02
CA LYS A 107 4.02 -3.30 3.73
C LYS A 107 5.37 -2.60 3.78
N GLU A 108 6.39 -3.40 4.05
CA GLU A 108 7.77 -2.95 4.14
C GLU A 108 8.51 -3.21 2.82
N GLY A 109 9.17 -2.16 2.33
CA GLY A 109 10.05 -2.26 1.18
C GLY A 109 11.51 -2.11 1.55
N LEU A 110 12.38 -2.72 0.75
CA LEU A 110 13.82 -2.56 0.82
C LEU A 110 14.26 -1.50 -0.18
N LEU A 111 14.85 -0.43 0.34
CA LEU A 111 15.57 0.59 -0.42
C LEU A 111 17.07 0.25 -0.37
N HIS A 112 17.63 -0.21 -1.49
CA HIS A 112 19.06 -0.56 -1.56
C HIS A 112 19.95 0.69 -1.53
N ILE A 113 21.17 0.61 -0.97
CA ILE A 113 22.10 1.75 -0.89
C ILE A 113 22.33 2.45 -2.25
N SER A 114 22.40 1.66 -3.33
CA SER A 114 22.57 2.16 -4.70
C SER A 114 21.35 2.87 -5.29
N GLU A 115 20.19 2.75 -4.63
CA GLU A 115 18.91 3.32 -5.03
C GLU A 115 18.52 4.54 -4.17
N ILE A 116 19.36 4.95 -3.22
CA ILE A 116 19.13 6.13 -2.37
C ILE A 116 19.38 7.41 -3.17
N GLU A 117 20.56 7.56 -3.78
CA GLU A 117 20.94 8.75 -4.56
C GLU A 117 21.74 8.40 -5.83
N TRP A 118 21.91 9.37 -6.73
CA TRP A 118 22.81 9.25 -7.89
C TRP A 118 24.29 9.27 -7.48
N LYS A 119 24.61 9.87 -6.33
CA LYS A 119 25.95 9.84 -5.75
C LYS A 119 26.22 8.44 -5.21
N ARG A 120 27.46 7.96 -5.39
CA ARG A 120 27.90 6.70 -4.79
C ARG A 120 28.09 6.93 -3.30
N LEU A 121 27.17 6.43 -2.49
CA LEU A 121 27.32 6.35 -1.05
C LEU A 121 28.09 5.06 -0.72
N GLU A 122 29.17 5.15 0.06
CA GLU A 122 29.89 3.96 0.53
C GLU A 122 29.24 3.38 1.79
N THR A 123 28.63 4.25 2.60
CA THR A 123 27.90 3.88 3.81
C THR A 123 26.52 4.51 3.86
N ILE A 124 25.58 3.86 4.58
CA ILE A 124 24.24 4.44 4.81
C ILE A 124 24.33 5.71 5.68
N GLU A 125 25.36 5.84 6.50
CA GLU A 125 25.58 7.02 7.36
C GLU A 125 25.73 8.31 6.54
N GLU A 126 26.33 8.23 5.35
CA GLU A 126 26.45 9.34 4.40
C GLU A 126 25.11 9.80 3.81
N SER A 127 24.07 8.96 3.87
CA SER A 127 22.72 9.34 3.42
C SER A 127 22.02 10.31 4.37
N ASN A 128 22.53 10.47 5.60
CA ASN A 128 21.90 11.19 6.72
C ASN A 128 20.49 10.71 7.09
N ILE A 129 20.05 9.54 6.61
CA ILE A 129 18.73 8.99 6.90
C ILE A 129 18.78 8.16 8.18
N LYS A 130 17.84 8.42 9.10
CA LYS A 130 17.70 7.71 10.38
C LYS A 130 16.40 6.91 10.43
N VAL A 131 16.35 5.97 11.38
CA VAL A 131 15.11 5.27 11.72
C VAL A 131 14.08 6.29 12.20
N GLY A 132 12.87 6.23 11.65
CA GLY A 132 11.78 7.17 11.90
C GLY A 132 11.65 8.29 10.88
N ASP A 133 12.62 8.46 9.98
CA ASP A 133 12.53 9.50 8.95
C ASP A 133 11.47 9.14 7.91
N SER A 134 10.71 10.15 7.50
CA SER A 134 9.78 10.06 6.37
C SER A 134 10.50 10.44 5.08
N ILE A 135 10.57 9.51 4.13
CA ILE A 135 11.22 9.69 2.83
C ILE A 135 10.28 9.33 1.68
N GLU A 136 10.38 10.06 0.57
CA GLU A 136 9.68 9.69 -0.66
C GLU A 136 10.46 8.60 -1.41
N VAL A 137 9.75 7.55 -1.79
CA VAL A 137 10.28 6.37 -2.46
C VAL A 137 9.33 5.94 -3.57
N LYS A 138 9.90 5.55 -4.71
CA LYS A 138 9.15 4.96 -5.81
C LYS A 138 9.17 3.43 -5.68
N LEU A 139 8.01 2.80 -5.83
CA LEU A 139 7.95 1.35 -5.93
C LEU A 139 8.46 0.92 -7.31
N LEU A 140 9.57 0.19 -7.38
CA LEU A 140 10.12 -0.29 -8.65
C LEU A 140 9.57 -1.66 -9.05
N ASP A 141 9.39 -2.54 -8.07
CA ASP A 141 9.05 -3.94 -8.30
C ASP A 141 8.55 -4.57 -7.00
N VAL A 142 7.80 -5.66 -7.11
CA VAL A 142 7.30 -6.45 -5.98
C VAL A 142 7.82 -7.86 -6.10
N ASP A 143 8.64 -8.29 -5.14
CA ASP A 143 9.11 -9.67 -5.12
C ASP A 143 7.98 -10.60 -4.66
N LYS A 144 7.33 -11.26 -5.63
CA LYS A 144 6.23 -12.20 -5.39
C LYS A 144 6.62 -13.41 -4.52
N LYS A 145 7.92 -13.72 -4.38
CA LYS A 145 8.38 -14.86 -3.57
C LYS A 145 8.58 -14.49 -2.11
N THR A 146 9.06 -13.27 -1.84
CA THR A 146 9.38 -12.81 -0.49
C THR A 146 8.36 -11.83 0.08
N GLY A 147 7.44 -11.33 -0.75
CA GLY A 147 6.47 -10.30 -0.41
C GLY A 147 7.10 -8.91 -0.19
N LYS A 148 8.41 -8.76 -0.47
CA LYS A 148 9.15 -7.52 -0.22
C LYS A 148 9.03 -6.57 -1.40
N PHE A 149 8.78 -5.30 -1.09
CA PHE A 149 8.70 -4.23 -2.08
C PHE A 149 10.12 -3.70 -2.39
N LYS A 150 10.49 -3.57 -3.66
CA LYS A 150 11.76 -2.92 -4.04
C LYS A 150 11.53 -1.43 -4.25
N LEU A 151 12.22 -0.63 -3.47
CA LEU A 151 12.04 0.82 -3.46
C LEU A 151 13.25 1.53 -4.07
N SER A 152 13.00 2.69 -4.67
CA SER A 152 14.06 3.60 -5.13
C SER A 152 13.71 5.05 -4.90
N ARG A 153 14.64 5.78 -4.30
CA ARG A 153 14.57 7.24 -4.11
C ARG A 153 15.25 7.97 -5.26
N LYS A 154 16.30 7.38 -5.83
CA LYS A 154 17.08 7.90 -6.95
C LYS A 154 16.25 8.26 -8.18
N VAL A 155 15.19 7.49 -8.48
CA VAL A 155 14.31 7.77 -9.64
C VAL A 155 13.50 9.06 -9.46
N LEU A 156 13.30 9.52 -8.23
CA LEU A 156 12.63 10.78 -7.92
C LEU A 156 13.56 11.98 -8.02
N LEU A 157 14.87 11.76 -7.87
CA LEU A 157 15.85 12.82 -8.01
C LEU A 157 15.96 13.18 -9.50
N PRO A 158 15.79 14.46 -9.86
CA PRO A 158 15.94 14.88 -11.25
C PRO A 158 17.34 14.50 -11.71
N ARG A 159 17.40 13.65 -12.74
CA ARG A 159 18.59 13.56 -13.57
C ARG A 159 18.77 14.97 -14.13
N ASP A 160 19.86 15.63 -13.76
CA ASP A 160 20.31 16.82 -14.48
C ASP A 160 20.28 16.42 -15.95
N LYS A 161 19.32 16.97 -16.71
CA LYS A 161 19.28 16.72 -18.14
C LYS A 161 20.63 17.22 -18.64
N PRO A 162 21.40 16.45 -19.44
CA PRO A 162 22.40 17.12 -20.26
C PRO A 162 21.64 18.23 -20.99
N VAL A 163 22.07 19.46 -20.75
CA VAL A 163 21.55 20.64 -21.45
C VAL A 163 21.75 20.32 -22.92
N ASP A 164 20.64 20.07 -23.63
CA ASP A 164 20.68 19.76 -25.05
C ASP A 164 20.99 21.08 -25.78
N ASN A 165 22.27 21.44 -25.76
CA ASN A 165 22.83 22.52 -26.52
C ASN A 165 23.00 22.02 -27.96
N ASP A 166 22.25 22.65 -28.88
CA ASP A 166 22.51 22.70 -30.32
C ASP A 166 22.31 21.37 -31.08
N ARG A 167 21.47 21.25 -32.13
CA ARG A 167 21.20 22.20 -33.22
C ARG A 167 19.82 21.96 -33.85
N LYS A 168 19.26 23.09 -34.30
CA LYS A 168 18.13 23.19 -35.22
C LYS A 168 18.19 22.16 -36.36
N ARG A 169 16.99 21.66 -36.66
CA ARG A 169 16.60 21.09 -37.94
C ARG A 169 17.03 22.02 -39.07
N ASP A 170 17.98 21.60 -39.88
CA ASP A 170 18.05 22.00 -41.28
C ASP A 170 17.80 20.75 -42.12
N ASN A 171 16.54 20.58 -42.51
CA ASN A 171 16.16 19.76 -43.66
C ASN A 171 15.01 20.50 -44.36
N ASN A 172 15.38 21.44 -45.23
CA ASN A 172 14.52 21.89 -46.31
C ASN A 172 15.38 22.35 -47.50
N ARG A 173 15.87 21.40 -48.30
CA ARG A 173 15.74 21.38 -49.77
C ARG A 173 16.39 20.16 -50.38
#